data_AF-A0A353R204-F1
#
_entry.id   AF-A0A353R204-F1
#
_cell.length_a   1.000
_cell.length_b   1.000
_cell.length_c   1.000
_cell.angle_alpha   90.00
_cell.angle_beta   90.00
_cell.angle_gamma   90.00
#
_symmetry.space_group_name_H-M   'P 1'
#
loop_
_entity.id
_entity.type
_entity.pdbx_description
1 polymer ?
#
loop_
_entity_poly.entity_id
_entity_poly.type
_entity_poly.pdbx_seq_one_letter_code
_entity_poly.pdbx_strand_id
1 'polypeptide(L)'
;APAAIAGFASVLDDAALDPTLAAELLALPAYETLLDAFAPADPYRLESLRQQLRSQLARELESRWAARYAALAGRDDPAARALRNRCLQFLMADGLEVSYRGLCRRQFDEAGTMTERLTALALLVDHGGEDAESALAAFHERHAHDDLVLDKWFRIQAQARHGAALARLDALMAHPAFRLTQPNKVRAVVGAFAHGNPLHFHAPDGSGYAWVADRIAALVSLNPQLAARLAGVFAGWRDLTPPSRDLMRAQLVRLADLPGLPPDLIEVLGKALADN
;
A
#
# COMPACT_ATOMS: atom_id res chain seq x y z
N ALA A 1 7.84 11.82 20.97
CA ALA A 1 7.01 10.63 21.27
C ALA A 1 5.94 10.88 22.34
N PRO A 2 6.22 11.47 23.53
CA PRO A 2 5.24 11.52 24.62
C PRO A 2 3.93 12.24 24.30
N ALA A 3 3.99 13.38 23.60
CA ALA A 3 2.80 14.15 23.23
C ALA A 3 1.89 13.43 22.23
N ALA A 4 2.46 12.71 21.25
CA ALA A 4 1.70 11.93 20.28
C ALA A 4 0.98 10.75 20.95
N ILE A 5 1.66 10.04 21.84
CA ILE A 5 1.07 8.94 22.62
C ILE A 5 -0.09 9.46 23.48
N ALA A 6 0.10 10.58 24.18
CA ALA A 6 -0.96 11.20 24.99
C ALA A 6 -2.17 11.63 24.15
N GLY A 7 -1.94 12.22 22.98
CA GLY A 7 -3.02 12.61 22.05
C GLY A 7 -3.82 11.40 21.55
N PHE A 8 -3.14 10.34 21.11
CA PHE A 8 -3.80 9.12 20.66
C PHE A 8 -4.56 8.42 21.80
N ALA A 9 -3.97 8.38 23.00
CA ALA A 9 -4.64 7.85 24.19
C ALA A 9 -5.94 8.61 24.50
N SER A 10 -5.89 9.95 24.47
CA SER A 10 -7.07 10.79 24.71
C SER A 10 -8.20 10.50 23.72
N VAL A 11 -7.88 10.30 22.44
CA VAL A 11 -8.89 9.99 21.41
C VAL A 11 -9.46 8.57 21.58
N LEU A 12 -8.64 7.61 22.01
CA LEU A 12 -9.09 6.24 22.26
C LEU A 12 -9.98 6.12 23.50
N ASP A 13 -9.67 6.89 24.54
CA ASP A 13 -10.39 6.89 25.82
C ASP A 13 -11.71 7.70 25.73
N ASP A 14 -11.87 8.59 24.75
CA ASP A 14 -13.08 9.37 24.54
C ASP A 14 -14.18 8.54 23.83
N ALA A 15 -15.08 7.98 24.65
CA ALA A 15 -16.22 7.23 24.14
C ALA A 15 -17.34 8.09 23.52
N ALA A 16 -17.38 9.39 23.82
CA ALA A 16 -18.39 10.32 23.30
C ALA A 16 -18.02 10.87 21.91
N LEU A 17 -16.74 10.81 21.55
CA LEU A 17 -16.26 11.23 20.24
C LEU A 17 -16.90 10.40 19.11
N ASP A 18 -17.34 11.10 18.06
CA ASP A 18 -17.85 10.45 16.86
C ASP A 18 -16.81 9.46 16.30
N PRO A 19 -17.17 8.19 16.03
CA PRO A 19 -16.21 7.20 15.57
C PRO A 19 -15.54 7.53 14.24
N THR A 20 -16.19 8.26 13.33
CA THR A 20 -15.57 8.68 12.06
C THR A 20 -14.46 9.67 12.35
N LEU A 21 -14.74 10.70 13.16
CA LEU A 21 -13.75 11.68 13.57
C LEU A 21 -12.59 11.03 14.34
N ALA A 22 -12.89 10.11 15.27
CA ALA A 22 -11.88 9.36 16.00
C ALA A 22 -10.96 8.57 15.05
N ALA A 23 -11.54 7.90 14.04
CA ALA A 23 -10.76 7.17 13.05
C ALA A 23 -9.82 8.10 12.26
N GLU A 24 -10.27 9.29 11.88
CA GLU A 24 -9.42 10.25 11.17
C GLU A 24 -8.31 10.82 12.06
N LEU A 25 -8.61 11.20 13.31
CA LEU A 25 -7.62 11.71 14.26
C LEU A 25 -6.54 10.68 14.62
N LEU A 26 -6.89 9.39 14.59
CA LEU A 26 -5.96 8.29 14.83
C LEU A 26 -5.19 7.90 13.56
N ALA A 27 -5.28 8.67 12.47
CA ALA A 27 -4.54 8.40 11.23
C ALA A 27 -3.13 8.96 11.31
N LEU A 28 -2.16 8.14 10.90
CA LEU A 28 -0.86 8.69 10.57
C LEU A 28 -0.99 9.43 9.23
N PRO A 29 -0.32 10.59 9.07
CA PRO A 29 -0.27 11.31 7.80
C PRO A 29 0.07 10.37 6.64
N ALA A 30 -0.51 10.62 5.46
CA ALA A 30 -0.23 9.84 4.25
C ALA A 30 1.25 9.94 3.86
N TYR A 31 1.76 8.92 3.16
CA TYR A 31 3.18 8.85 2.80
C TYR A 31 3.58 10.02 1.91
N GLU A 32 2.75 10.31 0.91
CA GLU A 32 2.93 11.37 -0.08
C GLU A 32 2.92 12.74 0.60
N THR A 33 1.99 12.96 1.54
CA THR A 33 1.95 14.20 2.34
C THR A 33 3.25 14.42 3.13
N LEU A 34 3.83 13.34 3.67
CA LEU A 34 5.10 13.43 4.37
C LEU A 34 6.27 13.66 3.40
N LEU A 35 6.24 13.01 2.23
CA LEU A 35 7.28 13.16 1.22
C LEU A 35 7.38 14.62 0.75
N ASP A 36 6.23 15.24 0.46
CA ASP A 36 6.14 16.65 0.07
C ASP A 36 6.60 17.59 1.20
N ALA A 37 6.17 17.33 2.45
CA ALA A 37 6.51 18.16 3.60
C ALA A 37 8.00 18.14 3.97
N PHE A 38 8.71 17.07 3.60
CA PHE A 38 10.14 16.87 3.91
C PHE A 38 11.04 16.89 2.68
N ALA A 39 10.57 17.38 1.52
CA ALA A 39 11.36 17.44 0.30
C ALA A 39 12.60 18.37 0.45
N PRO A 40 13.82 17.94 0.04
CA PRO A 40 14.14 16.62 -0.48
C PRO A 40 14.20 15.54 0.62
N ALA A 41 13.49 14.43 0.41
CA ALA A 41 13.33 13.37 1.41
C ALA A 41 14.05 12.06 1.01
N ASP A 42 14.50 11.29 2.00
CA ASP A 42 14.84 9.88 1.79
C ASP A 42 13.54 9.07 1.85
N PRO A 43 13.03 8.58 0.70
CA PRO A 43 11.72 7.96 0.62
C PRO A 43 11.63 6.66 1.43
N TYR A 44 12.70 5.86 1.43
CA TYR A 44 12.77 4.58 2.14
C TYR A 44 12.83 4.81 3.65
N ARG A 45 13.69 5.74 4.08
CA ARG A 45 13.84 6.09 5.49
C ARG A 45 12.56 6.73 6.04
N LEU A 46 11.90 7.57 5.27
CA LEU A 46 10.65 8.22 5.67
C LEU A 46 9.56 7.18 5.97
N GLU A 47 9.34 6.24 5.06
CA GLU A 47 8.36 5.18 5.29
C GLU A 47 8.79 4.26 6.45
N SER A 48 10.07 3.92 6.55
CA SER A 48 10.61 3.13 7.67
C SER A 48 10.32 3.80 9.02
N LEU A 49 10.52 5.12 9.13
CA LEU A 49 10.21 5.88 10.35
C LEU A 49 8.71 5.95 10.63
N ARG A 50 7.89 6.10 9.58
CA ARG A 50 6.42 6.06 9.71
C ARG A 50 5.95 4.71 10.27
N GLN A 51 6.55 3.60 9.84
CA GLN A 51 6.25 2.28 10.38
C GLN A 51 6.73 2.08 11.80
N GLN A 52 7.93 2.58 12.13
CA GLN A 52 8.42 2.57 13.51
C GLN A 52 7.50 3.35 14.45
N LEU A 53 7.02 4.53 14.04
CA LEU A 53 6.05 5.31 14.81
C LEU A 53 4.74 4.53 15.00
N ARG A 54 4.23 3.90 13.93
CA ARG A 54 3.02 3.06 14.00
C ARG A 54 3.19 1.94 15.02
N SER A 55 4.29 1.19 14.96
CA SER A 55 4.58 0.09 15.90
C SER A 55 4.86 0.59 17.32
N GLN A 56 5.39 1.79 17.50
CA GLN A 56 5.52 2.41 18.82
C GLN A 56 4.14 2.73 19.41
N LEU A 57 3.28 3.43 18.67
CA LEU A 57 1.93 3.78 19.10
C LEU A 57 1.07 2.53 19.37
N ALA A 58 1.25 1.49 18.56
CA ALA A 58 0.59 0.21 18.74
C ALA A 58 0.93 -0.42 20.10
N ARG A 59 2.23 -0.57 20.41
CA ARG A 59 2.71 -1.19 21.65
C ARG A 59 2.37 -0.37 22.90
N GLU A 60 2.59 0.94 22.86
CA GLU A 60 2.37 1.81 24.02
C GLU A 60 0.88 1.94 24.40
N LEU A 61 -0.03 1.70 23.44
CA LEU A 61 -1.48 1.84 23.63
C LEU A 61 -2.23 0.54 23.36
N GLU A 62 -1.55 -0.61 23.37
CA GLU A 62 -2.08 -1.92 22.98
C GLU A 62 -3.43 -2.23 23.63
N SER A 63 -3.48 -2.12 24.97
CA SER A 63 -4.69 -2.42 25.74
C SER A 63 -5.87 -1.52 25.35
N ARG A 64 -5.61 -0.25 25.03
CA ARG A 64 -6.63 0.69 24.56
C ARG A 64 -7.11 0.38 23.16
N TRP A 65 -6.21 0.05 22.24
CA TRP A 65 -6.57 -0.40 20.90
C TRP A 65 -7.47 -1.64 20.96
N ALA A 66 -7.09 -2.62 21.77
CA ALA A 66 -7.85 -3.87 21.95
C ALA A 66 -9.22 -3.61 22.58
N ALA A 67 -9.28 -2.79 23.64
CA ALA A 67 -10.54 -2.43 24.30
C ALA A 67 -11.47 -1.67 23.34
N ARG A 68 -10.95 -0.69 22.59
CA ARG A 68 -11.74 0.10 21.64
C ARG A 68 -12.23 -0.76 20.47
N TYR A 69 -11.39 -1.65 19.94
CA TYR A 69 -11.79 -2.62 18.92
C TYR A 69 -12.94 -3.51 19.41
N ALA A 70 -12.83 -4.05 20.62
CA ALA A 70 -13.85 -4.93 21.20
C ALA A 70 -15.17 -4.20 21.48
N ALA A 71 -15.12 -2.96 21.98
CA ALA A 71 -16.30 -2.13 22.25
C ALA A 71 -17.12 -1.78 20.99
N LEU A 72 -16.50 -1.85 19.81
CA LEU A 72 -17.16 -1.59 18.52
C LEU A 72 -17.72 -2.88 17.88
N ALA A 73 -17.54 -4.05 18.49
CA ALA A 73 -18.08 -5.30 17.97
C ALA A 73 -19.62 -5.28 17.90
N GLY A 74 -20.18 -5.81 16.82
CA GLY A 74 -21.62 -5.90 16.60
C GLY A 74 -22.30 -4.59 16.16
N ARG A 75 -21.57 -3.46 16.10
CA ARG A 75 -22.07 -2.23 15.51
C ARG A 75 -21.94 -2.28 13.99
N ASP A 76 -23.07 -2.25 13.28
CA ASP A 76 -23.10 -2.26 11.82
C ASP A 76 -23.41 -0.87 11.24
N ASP A 77 -22.55 0.08 11.54
CA ASP A 77 -22.59 1.42 10.96
C ASP A 77 -21.21 1.80 10.37
N PRO A 78 -21.15 2.63 9.31
CA PRO A 78 -19.89 2.97 8.65
C PRO A 78 -18.86 3.64 9.59
N ALA A 79 -19.31 4.42 10.57
CA ALA A 79 -18.43 5.14 11.49
C ALA A 79 -17.72 4.17 12.45
N ALA A 80 -18.49 3.28 13.08
CA ALA A 80 -17.95 2.24 13.95
C ALA A 80 -16.99 1.32 13.20
N ARG A 81 -17.32 0.97 11.95
CA ARG A 81 -16.49 0.14 11.08
C ARG A 81 -15.14 0.79 10.76
N ALA A 82 -15.14 2.10 10.45
CA ALA A 82 -13.91 2.84 10.17
C ALA A 82 -12.96 2.83 11.37
N LEU A 83 -13.48 3.14 12.56
CA LEU A 83 -12.69 3.14 13.80
C LEU A 83 -12.21 1.73 14.17
N ARG A 84 -13.09 0.72 14.08
CA ARG A 84 -12.74 -0.67 14.37
C ARG A 84 -11.63 -1.18 13.46
N ASN A 85 -11.71 -0.90 12.16
CA ASN A 85 -10.65 -1.21 11.21
C ASN A 85 -9.35 -0.48 11.54
N ARG A 86 -9.41 0.79 11.98
CA ARG A 86 -8.21 1.51 12.43
C ARG A 86 -7.58 0.86 13.64
N CYS A 87 -8.37 0.47 14.64
CA CYS A 87 -7.84 -0.26 15.80
C CYS A 87 -7.17 -1.56 15.36
N LEU A 88 -7.79 -2.34 14.47
CA LEU A 88 -7.20 -3.58 13.96
C LEU A 88 -5.88 -3.34 13.21
N GLN A 89 -5.76 -2.25 12.44
CA GLN A 89 -4.52 -1.88 11.76
C GLN A 89 -3.36 -1.62 12.74
N PHE A 90 -3.63 -1.03 13.91
CA PHE A 90 -2.62 -0.87 14.97
C PHE A 90 -2.34 -2.16 15.72
N LEU A 91 -3.36 -2.98 16.01
CA LEU A 91 -3.18 -4.29 16.65
C LEU A 91 -2.38 -5.27 15.79
N MET A 92 -2.45 -5.12 14.47
CA MET A 92 -1.65 -5.85 13.48
C MET A 92 -0.38 -5.08 13.08
N ALA A 93 0.13 -4.15 13.89
CA ALA A 93 1.43 -3.54 13.65
C ALA A 93 2.57 -4.47 14.13
N ASP A 94 3.74 -4.30 13.53
CA ASP A 94 4.93 -5.11 13.79
C ASP A 94 5.30 -5.09 15.28
N GLY A 95 5.46 -6.26 15.88
CA GLY A 95 5.68 -6.50 17.29
C GLY A 95 4.44 -6.97 18.07
N LEU A 96 3.23 -6.80 17.53
CA LEU A 96 1.97 -7.26 18.15
C LEU A 96 1.19 -8.25 17.28
N GLU A 97 1.51 -8.33 15.99
CA GLU A 97 0.74 -9.07 14.99
C GLU A 97 0.51 -10.54 15.36
N VAL A 98 1.48 -11.19 16.00
CA VAL A 98 1.35 -12.59 16.42
C VAL A 98 0.19 -12.76 17.41
N SER A 99 0.05 -11.85 18.38
CA SER A 99 -1.00 -11.90 19.41
C SER A 99 -2.40 -11.64 18.82
N TYR A 100 -2.48 -10.81 17.77
CA TYR A 100 -3.76 -10.38 17.20
C TYR A 100 -4.09 -11.04 15.84
N ARG A 101 -3.22 -11.90 15.32
CA ARG A 101 -3.45 -12.62 14.05
C ARG A 101 -4.76 -13.40 14.06
N GLY A 102 -5.05 -14.13 15.15
CA GLY A 102 -6.32 -14.84 15.29
C GLY A 102 -7.54 -13.93 15.32
N LEU A 103 -7.40 -12.71 15.87
CA LEU A 103 -8.47 -11.69 15.86
C LEU A 103 -8.71 -11.17 14.43
N CYS A 104 -7.64 -10.89 13.70
CA CYS A 104 -7.69 -10.46 12.30
C CYS A 104 -8.31 -11.54 11.41
N ARG A 105 -7.92 -12.80 11.61
CA ARG A 105 -8.50 -13.96 10.91
C ARG A 105 -10.00 -14.07 11.13
N ARG A 106 -10.48 -13.97 12.38
CA ARG A 106 -11.91 -13.96 12.67
C ARG A 106 -12.64 -12.82 11.96
N GLN A 107 -12.08 -11.60 11.95
CA GLN A 107 -12.71 -10.50 11.20
C GLN A 107 -12.80 -10.82 9.71
N PHE A 108 -11.77 -11.43 9.09
CA PHE A 108 -11.83 -11.84 7.69
C PHE A 108 -12.96 -12.85 7.42
N ASP A 109 -13.06 -13.88 8.27
CA ASP A 109 -14.02 -14.98 8.10
C ASP A 109 -15.47 -14.53 8.36
N GLU A 110 -15.68 -13.72 9.40
CA GLU A 110 -17.00 -13.31 9.88
C GLU A 110 -17.49 -11.96 9.32
N ALA A 111 -16.65 -11.21 8.60
CA ALA A 111 -17.00 -9.88 8.09
C ALA A 111 -18.30 -9.90 7.26
N GLY A 112 -19.28 -9.11 7.69
CA GLY A 112 -20.54 -8.87 6.97
C GLY A 112 -20.36 -7.92 5.78
N THR A 113 -19.28 -7.16 5.74
CA THR A 113 -19.02 -6.18 4.67
C THR A 113 -17.68 -6.38 3.97
N MET A 114 -17.62 -5.99 2.70
CA MET A 114 -16.39 -6.05 1.90
C MET A 114 -15.27 -5.19 2.50
N THR A 115 -15.61 -4.05 3.14
CA THR A 115 -14.61 -3.15 3.76
C THR A 115 -13.88 -3.82 4.93
N GLU A 116 -14.61 -4.49 5.83
CA GLU A 116 -13.99 -5.23 6.95
C GLU A 116 -13.17 -6.42 6.46
N ARG A 117 -13.72 -7.16 5.49
CA ARG A 117 -13.06 -8.33 4.91
C ARG A 117 -11.76 -7.96 4.20
N LEU A 118 -11.76 -6.92 3.37
CA LEU A 118 -10.56 -6.46 2.66
C LEU A 118 -9.53 -5.88 3.61
N THR A 119 -9.95 -5.19 4.67
CA THR A 119 -9.02 -4.69 5.70
C THR A 119 -8.31 -5.84 6.39
N ALA A 120 -9.06 -6.85 6.85
CA ALA A 120 -8.49 -8.02 7.49
C ALA A 120 -7.60 -8.81 6.53
N LEU A 121 -8.04 -9.04 5.28
CA LEU A 121 -7.23 -9.70 4.27
C LEU A 121 -5.91 -8.94 4.03
N ALA A 122 -5.95 -7.61 3.87
CA ALA A 122 -4.76 -6.82 3.67
C ALA A 122 -3.76 -6.95 4.82
N LEU A 123 -4.24 -6.95 6.07
CA LEU A 123 -3.40 -7.10 7.26
C LEU A 123 -2.79 -8.51 7.37
N LEU A 124 -3.55 -9.56 7.05
CA LEU A 124 -3.03 -10.93 7.02
C LEU A 124 -1.94 -11.06 5.95
N VAL A 125 -2.23 -10.61 4.72
CA VAL A 125 -1.32 -10.72 3.58
C VAL A 125 -0.05 -9.92 3.78
N ASP A 126 -0.17 -8.74 4.38
CA ASP A 126 0.98 -7.90 4.68
C ASP A 126 2.01 -8.59 5.57
N HIS A 127 1.58 -9.47 6.50
CA HIS A 127 2.45 -10.24 7.39
C HIS A 127 2.75 -11.67 6.94
N GLY A 128 2.14 -12.12 5.83
CA GLY A 128 2.34 -13.45 5.26
C GLY A 128 1.98 -14.61 6.20
N GLY A 129 2.51 -15.80 5.86
CA GLY A 129 2.27 -17.05 6.59
C GLY A 129 1.01 -17.80 6.11
N GLU A 130 0.75 -18.95 6.74
CA GLU A 130 -0.35 -19.85 6.33
C GLU A 130 -1.73 -19.17 6.36
N ASP A 131 -1.97 -18.30 7.33
CA ASP A 131 -3.21 -17.52 7.41
C ASP A 131 -3.41 -16.59 6.19
N ALA A 132 -2.33 -15.98 5.70
CA ALA A 132 -2.39 -15.13 4.51
C ALA A 132 -2.75 -15.94 3.27
N GLU A 133 -2.04 -17.06 3.05
CA GLU A 133 -2.26 -17.93 1.90
C GLU A 133 -3.67 -18.54 1.91
N SER A 134 -4.12 -19.02 3.06
CA SER A 134 -5.48 -19.54 3.26
C SER A 134 -6.54 -18.47 3.02
N ALA A 135 -6.35 -17.25 3.54
CA ALA A 135 -7.29 -16.15 3.33
C ALA A 135 -7.32 -15.68 1.86
N LEU A 136 -6.17 -15.61 1.19
CA LEU A 136 -6.09 -15.29 -0.24
C LEU A 136 -6.80 -16.32 -1.10
N ALA A 137 -6.57 -17.60 -0.84
CA ALA A 137 -7.23 -18.70 -1.54
C ALA A 137 -8.75 -18.65 -1.33
N ALA A 138 -9.20 -18.52 -0.08
CA ALA A 138 -10.62 -18.44 0.25
C ALA A 138 -11.29 -17.19 -0.33
N PHE A 139 -10.59 -16.05 -0.40
CA PHE A 139 -11.12 -14.85 -1.06
C PHE A 139 -11.21 -15.04 -2.58
N HIS A 140 -10.17 -15.60 -3.18
CA HIS A 140 -10.14 -15.86 -4.62
C HIS A 140 -11.24 -16.84 -5.03
N GLU A 141 -11.40 -17.97 -4.35
CA GLU A 141 -12.45 -18.96 -4.64
C GLU A 141 -13.85 -18.35 -4.60
N ARG A 142 -14.14 -17.53 -3.59
CA ARG A 142 -15.44 -16.85 -3.43
C ARG A 142 -15.74 -15.81 -4.52
N HIS A 143 -14.70 -15.24 -5.13
CA HIS A 143 -14.82 -14.07 -6.01
C HIS A 143 -14.19 -14.25 -7.39
N ALA A 144 -13.84 -15.49 -7.78
CA ALA A 144 -13.11 -15.80 -9.01
C ALA A 144 -13.82 -15.33 -10.30
N HIS A 145 -15.13 -15.12 -10.25
CA HIS A 145 -15.94 -14.67 -11.39
C HIS A 145 -16.22 -13.17 -11.40
N ASP A 146 -15.80 -12.42 -10.38
CA ASP A 146 -15.97 -10.97 -10.29
C ASP A 146 -14.63 -10.27 -10.56
N ASP A 147 -14.46 -9.80 -11.79
CA ASP A 147 -13.22 -9.16 -12.24
C ASP A 147 -12.83 -7.94 -11.39
N LEU A 148 -13.81 -7.15 -10.93
CA LEU A 148 -13.56 -5.94 -10.13
C LEU A 148 -13.15 -6.30 -8.71
N VAL A 149 -13.68 -7.38 -8.15
CA VAL A 149 -13.27 -7.88 -6.83
C VAL A 149 -11.89 -8.55 -6.91
N LEU A 150 -11.59 -9.27 -7.99
CA LEU A 150 -10.24 -9.79 -8.23
C LEU A 150 -9.19 -8.69 -8.36
N ASP A 151 -9.53 -7.52 -8.91
CA ASP A 151 -8.60 -6.38 -8.92
C ASP A 151 -8.22 -5.93 -7.49
N LYS A 152 -9.13 -6.03 -6.53
CA LYS A 152 -8.84 -5.74 -5.11
C LYS A 152 -7.92 -6.81 -4.50
N TRP A 153 -8.13 -8.08 -4.88
CA TRP A 153 -7.27 -9.20 -4.48
C TRP A 153 -5.84 -9.04 -5.00
N PHE A 154 -5.66 -8.63 -6.26
CA PHE A 154 -4.35 -8.29 -6.82
C PHE A 154 -3.71 -7.12 -6.09
N ARG A 155 -4.48 -6.03 -5.88
CA ARG A 155 -4.00 -4.82 -5.22
C ARG A 155 -3.48 -5.08 -3.81
N ILE A 156 -4.21 -5.87 -3.02
CA ILE A 156 -3.80 -6.22 -1.65
C ILE A 156 -2.42 -6.88 -1.64
N GLN A 157 -2.20 -7.85 -2.53
CA GLN A 157 -0.92 -8.56 -2.60
C GLN A 157 0.21 -7.68 -3.13
N ALA A 158 -0.06 -6.81 -4.09
CA ALA A 158 0.92 -5.87 -4.62
C ALA A 158 1.38 -4.81 -3.59
N GLN A 159 0.53 -4.52 -2.59
CA GLN A 159 0.79 -3.55 -1.53
C GLN A 159 1.41 -4.15 -0.27
N ALA A 160 1.51 -5.48 -0.19
CA ALA A 160 2.02 -6.18 0.98
C ALA A 160 3.53 -5.93 1.19
N ARG A 161 3.89 -5.54 2.41
CA ARG A 161 5.24 -5.06 2.75
C ARG A 161 6.16 -6.16 3.23
N HIS A 162 5.68 -7.20 3.88
CA HIS A 162 6.55 -8.29 4.32
C HIS A 162 6.66 -9.40 3.25
N GLY A 163 7.81 -10.07 3.28
CA GLY A 163 8.18 -11.11 2.32
C GLY A 163 8.85 -10.59 1.04
N ALA A 164 9.03 -11.49 0.07
CA ALA A 164 9.67 -11.18 -1.21
C ALA A 164 8.70 -10.46 -2.16
N ALA A 165 8.60 -9.14 -2.06
CA ALA A 165 7.62 -8.34 -2.79
C ALA A 165 7.70 -8.55 -4.31
N LEU A 166 8.88 -8.43 -4.93
CA LEU A 166 9.01 -8.57 -6.39
C LEU A 166 8.64 -9.97 -6.89
N ALA A 167 9.05 -11.02 -6.16
CA ALA A 167 8.68 -12.40 -6.51
C ALA A 167 7.16 -12.61 -6.44
N ARG A 168 6.48 -12.01 -5.46
CA ARG A 168 5.02 -12.01 -5.37
C ARG A 168 4.39 -11.27 -6.56
N LEU A 169 4.92 -10.12 -6.95
CA LEU A 169 4.41 -9.38 -8.12
C LEU A 169 4.57 -10.17 -9.41
N ASP A 170 5.71 -10.82 -9.62
CA ASP A 170 5.92 -11.66 -10.80
C ASP A 170 4.94 -12.86 -10.81
N ALA A 171 4.67 -13.46 -9.65
CA ALA A 171 3.64 -14.50 -9.51
C ALA A 171 2.23 -13.98 -9.84
N LEU A 172 1.88 -12.75 -9.39
CA LEU A 172 0.60 -12.11 -9.75
C LEU A 172 0.49 -11.85 -11.24
N MET A 173 1.58 -11.42 -11.89
CA MET A 173 1.60 -11.20 -13.34
C MET A 173 1.46 -12.50 -14.15
N ALA A 174 1.89 -13.63 -13.58
CA ALA A 174 1.71 -14.96 -14.17
C ALA A 174 0.30 -15.56 -13.91
N HIS A 175 -0.52 -14.91 -13.06
CA HIS A 175 -1.83 -15.44 -12.69
C HIS A 175 -2.78 -15.54 -13.90
N PRO A 176 -3.60 -16.59 -14.04
CA PRO A 176 -4.51 -16.76 -15.18
C PRO A 176 -5.52 -15.63 -15.38
N ALA A 177 -5.86 -14.89 -14.33
CA ALA A 177 -6.74 -13.71 -14.40
C ALA A 177 -6.01 -12.38 -14.68
N PHE A 178 -4.67 -12.38 -14.76
CA PHE A 178 -3.89 -11.19 -15.10
C PHE A 178 -3.61 -11.13 -16.60
N ARG A 179 -3.83 -9.96 -17.21
CA ARG A 179 -3.47 -9.68 -18.60
C ARG A 179 -2.85 -8.30 -18.69
N LEU A 180 -1.64 -8.21 -19.24
CA LEU A 180 -0.94 -6.94 -19.42
C LEU A 180 -1.68 -5.98 -20.37
N THR A 181 -2.53 -6.50 -21.25
CA THR A 181 -3.38 -5.72 -22.15
C THR A 181 -4.60 -5.09 -21.46
N GLN A 182 -4.95 -5.50 -20.25
CA GLN A 182 -6.10 -4.99 -19.51
C GLN A 182 -5.68 -3.88 -18.53
N PRO A 183 -6.07 -2.61 -18.75
CA PRO A 183 -5.59 -1.50 -17.93
C PRO A 183 -5.90 -1.62 -16.44
N ASN A 184 -7.05 -2.19 -16.08
CA ASN A 184 -7.42 -2.36 -14.68
C ASN A 184 -6.50 -3.37 -13.97
N LYS A 185 -6.15 -4.49 -14.61
CA LYS A 185 -5.21 -5.48 -14.06
C LYS A 185 -3.82 -4.90 -13.86
N VAL A 186 -3.33 -4.15 -14.85
CA VAL A 186 -2.05 -3.45 -14.74
C VAL A 186 -2.04 -2.44 -13.59
N ARG A 187 -3.10 -1.64 -13.44
CA ARG A 187 -3.22 -0.72 -12.30
C ARG A 187 -3.33 -1.47 -10.96
N ALA A 188 -4.02 -2.60 -10.93
CA ALA A 188 -4.20 -3.43 -9.75
C ALA A 188 -2.91 -4.11 -9.27
N VAL A 189 -1.91 -4.31 -10.14
CA VAL A 189 -0.61 -4.90 -9.76
C VAL A 189 0.50 -3.85 -9.80
N VAL A 190 0.86 -3.38 -11.00
CA VAL A 190 2.00 -2.46 -11.22
C VAL A 190 1.74 -1.10 -10.56
N GLY A 191 0.56 -0.53 -10.82
CA GLY A 191 0.19 0.77 -10.24
C GLY A 191 0.05 0.69 -8.72
N ALA A 192 -0.59 -0.36 -8.22
CA ALA A 192 -0.77 -0.61 -6.79
C ALA A 192 0.56 -0.78 -6.05
N PHE A 193 1.53 -1.48 -6.65
CA PHE A 193 2.89 -1.61 -6.11
C PHE A 193 3.58 -0.25 -6.03
N ALA A 194 3.64 0.48 -7.15
CA ALA A 194 4.39 1.73 -7.23
C ALA A 194 3.89 2.81 -6.25
N HIS A 195 2.58 2.92 -6.04
CA HIS A 195 2.00 3.92 -5.14
C HIS A 195 1.75 3.41 -3.72
N GLY A 196 1.48 2.11 -3.56
CA GLY A 196 1.01 1.54 -2.30
C GLY A 196 2.03 0.73 -1.54
N ASN A 197 3.25 0.56 -2.08
CA ASN A 197 4.33 -0.16 -1.42
C ASN A 197 5.66 0.64 -1.44
N PRO A 198 5.70 1.81 -0.79
CA PRO A 198 6.87 2.68 -0.84
C PRO A 198 8.16 2.02 -0.33
N LEU A 199 8.09 1.10 0.64
CA LEU A 199 9.26 0.35 1.14
C LEU A 199 9.98 -0.42 0.03
N HIS A 200 9.23 -1.08 -0.86
CA HIS A 200 9.80 -1.90 -1.93
C HIS A 200 9.94 -1.16 -3.24
N PHE A 201 9.07 -0.18 -3.53
CA PHE A 201 9.22 0.67 -4.71
C PHE A 201 10.49 1.52 -4.60
N HIS A 202 10.73 2.12 -3.44
CA HIS A 202 11.92 2.91 -3.13
C HIS A 202 13.02 2.08 -2.44
N ALA A 203 13.09 0.76 -2.67
CA ALA A 203 14.14 -0.08 -2.12
C ALA A 203 15.53 0.52 -2.43
N PRO A 204 16.49 0.55 -1.48
CA PRO A 204 17.77 1.25 -1.66
C PRO A 204 18.64 0.72 -2.81
N ASP A 205 18.38 -0.50 -3.29
CA ASP A 205 19.04 -1.12 -4.42
C ASP A 205 18.44 -0.72 -5.79
N GLY A 206 17.33 0.03 -5.80
CA GLY A 206 16.63 0.48 -7.00
C GLY A 206 15.84 -0.62 -7.72
N SER A 207 15.71 -1.81 -7.13
CA SER A 207 15.03 -2.96 -7.73
C SER A 207 13.55 -2.68 -8.02
N GLY A 208 12.86 -1.95 -7.14
CA GLY A 208 11.47 -1.52 -7.34
C GLY A 208 11.31 -0.60 -8.55
N TYR A 209 12.19 0.39 -8.72
CA TYR A 209 12.18 1.28 -9.87
C TYR A 209 12.43 0.51 -11.18
N ALA A 210 13.44 -0.37 -11.20
CA ALA A 210 13.77 -1.17 -12.37
C ALA A 210 12.60 -2.08 -12.77
N TRP A 211 11.98 -2.74 -11.79
CA TRP A 211 10.83 -3.62 -12.01
C TRP A 211 9.66 -2.88 -12.68
N VAL A 212 9.30 -1.70 -12.17
CA VAL A 212 8.22 -0.89 -12.75
C VAL A 212 8.58 -0.38 -14.15
N ALA A 213 9.80 0.11 -14.34
CA ALA A 213 10.25 0.61 -15.63
C ALA A 213 10.27 -0.50 -16.71
N ASP A 214 10.60 -1.75 -16.36
CA ASP A 214 10.49 -2.87 -17.30
C ASP A 214 9.05 -3.12 -17.73
N ARG A 215 8.08 -2.96 -16.81
CA ARG A 215 6.66 -3.11 -17.16
C ARG A 215 6.16 -1.96 -18.02
N ILE A 216 6.64 -0.73 -17.79
CA ILE A 216 6.36 0.40 -18.68
C ILE A 216 6.93 0.13 -20.06
N ALA A 217 8.18 -0.32 -20.18
CA ALA A 217 8.81 -0.66 -21.45
C ALA A 217 8.01 -1.72 -22.23
N ALA A 218 7.54 -2.78 -21.56
CA ALA A 218 6.69 -3.79 -22.17
C ALA A 218 5.31 -3.26 -22.61
N LEU A 219 4.80 -2.23 -21.92
CA LEU A 219 3.52 -1.60 -22.26
C LEU A 219 3.60 -0.60 -23.40
N VAL A 220 4.80 -0.11 -23.76
CA VAL A 220 4.95 0.92 -24.81
C VAL A 220 4.31 0.49 -26.13
N SER A 221 4.53 -0.75 -26.56
CA SER A 221 3.95 -1.26 -27.81
C SER A 221 2.50 -1.75 -27.67
N LEU A 222 2.09 -2.17 -26.47
CA LEU A 222 0.78 -2.77 -26.22
C LEU A 222 -0.29 -1.73 -25.91
N ASN A 223 0.07 -0.72 -25.11
CA ASN A 223 -0.82 0.34 -24.64
C ASN A 223 -0.02 1.60 -24.26
N PRO A 224 0.39 2.41 -25.24
CA PRO A 224 1.11 3.67 -25.07
C PRO A 224 0.55 4.59 -23.97
N GLN A 225 -0.78 4.76 -23.93
CA GLN A 225 -1.44 5.67 -23.00
C GLN A 225 -1.34 5.17 -21.55
N LEU A 226 -1.43 3.85 -21.36
CA LEU A 226 -1.24 3.25 -20.04
C LEU A 226 0.21 3.32 -19.60
N ALA A 227 1.15 3.07 -20.50
CA ALA A 227 2.58 3.27 -20.25
C ALA A 227 2.87 4.72 -19.82
N ALA A 228 2.29 5.71 -20.51
CA ALA A 228 2.48 7.13 -20.21
C ALA A 228 1.99 7.48 -18.80
N ARG A 229 0.79 7.00 -18.47
CA ARG A 229 0.21 7.21 -17.14
C ARG A 229 1.04 6.54 -16.04
N LEU A 230 1.57 5.34 -16.28
CA LEU A 230 2.43 4.65 -15.33
C LEU A 230 3.79 5.32 -15.19
N ALA A 231 4.37 5.88 -16.24
CA ALA A 231 5.63 6.64 -16.16
C ALA A 231 5.53 7.83 -15.21
N GLY A 232 4.32 8.35 -14.96
CA GLY A 232 4.06 9.41 -13.98
C GLY A 232 4.50 9.08 -12.55
N VAL A 233 4.65 7.80 -12.18
CA VAL A 233 5.19 7.41 -10.85
C VAL A 233 6.62 7.89 -10.63
N PHE A 234 7.34 8.20 -11.71
CA PHE A 234 8.69 8.72 -11.67
C PHE A 234 8.78 10.26 -11.66
N ALA A 235 7.65 10.99 -11.72
CA ALA A 235 7.66 12.44 -11.84
C ALA A 235 8.30 13.17 -10.65
N GLY A 236 8.09 12.66 -9.43
CA GLY A 236 8.60 13.26 -8.17
C GLY A 236 10.07 12.96 -7.86
N TRP A 237 10.88 12.49 -8.82
CA TRP A 237 12.25 12.05 -8.55
C TRP A 237 13.14 13.17 -7.97
N ARG A 238 12.88 14.44 -8.33
CA ARG A 238 13.66 15.60 -7.86
C ARG A 238 13.48 15.89 -6.37
N ASP A 239 12.33 15.51 -5.81
CA ASP A 239 12.00 15.69 -4.39
C ASP A 239 12.63 14.61 -3.50
N LEU A 240 13.43 13.71 -4.10
CA LEU A 240 14.15 12.67 -3.39
C LEU A 240 15.60 13.08 -3.13
N THR A 241 16.16 12.54 -2.06
CA THR A 241 17.60 12.61 -1.77
C THR A 241 18.44 11.91 -2.85
N PRO A 242 19.72 12.28 -3.03
CA PRO A 242 20.54 11.83 -4.16
C PRO A 242 20.53 10.33 -4.44
N PRO A 243 20.66 9.41 -3.46
CA PRO A 243 20.69 7.98 -3.76
C PRO A 243 19.43 7.48 -4.47
N SER A 244 18.25 7.88 -3.99
CA SER A 244 16.96 7.49 -4.61
C SER A 244 16.68 8.28 -5.88
N ARG A 245 17.02 9.58 -5.88
CA ARG A 245 16.86 10.47 -7.03
C ARG A 245 17.62 9.97 -8.25
N ASP A 246 18.89 9.58 -8.06
CA ASP A 246 19.77 9.17 -9.15
C ASP A 246 19.33 7.82 -9.73
N LEU A 247 18.92 6.87 -8.89
CA LEU A 247 18.35 5.59 -9.32
C LEU A 247 17.05 5.77 -10.11
N MET A 248 16.17 6.66 -9.66
CA MET A 248 14.89 6.92 -10.32
C MET A 248 15.08 7.68 -11.63
N ARG A 249 16.00 8.66 -11.66
CA ARG A 249 16.42 9.36 -12.89
C ARG A 249 17.02 8.40 -13.91
N ALA A 250 17.84 7.45 -13.48
CA ALA A 250 18.42 6.45 -14.37
C ALA A 250 17.34 5.63 -15.10
N GLN A 251 16.23 5.29 -14.43
CA GLN A 251 15.10 4.62 -15.07
C GLN A 251 14.35 5.54 -16.04
N LEU A 252 14.17 6.83 -15.73
CA LEU A 252 13.60 7.80 -16.66
C LEU A 252 14.43 7.93 -17.94
N VAL A 253 15.76 8.04 -17.82
CA VAL A 253 16.68 8.10 -18.96
C VAL A 253 16.59 6.80 -19.78
N ARG A 254 16.64 5.64 -19.11
CA ARG A 254 16.49 4.34 -19.78
C ARG A 254 15.18 4.22 -20.57
N LEU A 255 14.07 4.73 -20.02
CA LEU A 255 12.78 4.74 -20.70
C LEU A 255 12.78 5.70 -21.90
N ALA A 256 13.45 6.86 -21.77
CA ALA A 256 13.56 7.86 -22.83
C ALA A 256 14.42 7.38 -24.02
N ASP A 257 15.35 6.46 -23.77
CA ASP A 257 16.23 5.87 -24.79
C ASP A 257 15.58 4.67 -25.53
N LEU A 258 14.35 4.30 -25.20
CA LEU A 258 13.65 3.22 -25.90
C LEU A 258 13.40 3.57 -27.38
N PRO A 259 13.59 2.63 -28.31
CA PRO A 259 13.27 2.87 -29.71
C PRO A 259 11.75 2.95 -29.93
N GLY A 260 11.31 3.86 -30.80
CA GLY A 260 9.92 3.94 -31.23
C GLY A 260 8.95 4.44 -30.14
N LEU A 261 9.42 5.31 -29.25
CA LEU A 261 8.56 5.91 -28.21
C LEU A 261 7.37 6.65 -28.83
N PRO A 262 6.14 6.40 -28.34
CA PRO A 262 4.97 7.13 -28.77
C PRO A 262 5.02 8.59 -28.25
N PRO A 263 4.39 9.55 -28.97
CA PRO A 263 4.44 10.97 -28.61
C PRO A 263 4.09 11.26 -27.15
N ASP A 264 3.05 10.62 -26.62
CA ASP A 264 2.62 10.78 -25.22
C ASP A 264 3.73 10.42 -24.22
N LEU A 265 4.53 9.37 -24.50
CA LEU A 265 5.66 9.00 -23.65
C LEU A 265 6.81 9.99 -23.76
N ILE A 266 7.12 10.44 -24.97
CA ILE A 266 8.16 11.46 -25.20
C ILE A 266 7.83 12.72 -24.41
N GLU A 267 6.57 13.15 -24.43
CA GLU A 267 6.12 14.31 -23.68
C GLU A 267 6.26 14.11 -22.17
N VAL A 268 5.78 12.99 -21.63
CA VAL A 268 5.84 12.71 -20.19
C VAL A 268 7.29 12.58 -19.71
N LEU A 269 8.12 11.81 -20.42
CA LEU A 269 9.52 11.60 -20.07
C LEU A 269 10.35 12.87 -20.27
N GLY A 270 10.09 13.62 -21.35
CA GLY A 270 10.73 14.90 -21.63
C GLY A 270 10.43 15.93 -20.56
N LYS A 271 9.16 16.09 -20.14
CA LYS A 271 8.80 16.95 -19.01
C LYS A 271 9.45 16.49 -17.70
N ALA A 272 9.49 15.18 -17.45
CA ALA A 272 10.11 14.63 -16.25
C ALA A 272 11.63 14.88 -16.22
N LEU A 273 12.31 14.87 -17.38
CA LEU A 273 13.77 15.02 -17.48
C LEU A 273 14.24 16.45 -17.78
N ALA A 274 13.37 17.35 -18.22
CA ALA A 274 13.74 18.74 -18.53
C ALA A 274 14.33 19.44 -17.29
N ASP A 275 15.47 20.09 -17.46
CA ASP A 275 16.01 21.00 -16.44
C ASP A 275 15.10 22.23 -16.38
N ASN A 276 14.57 22.55 -15.20
CA ASN A 276 13.91 23.84 -14.97
C ASN A 276 14.98 24.94 -14.83
#